data_AF-A0A7C7UNB8-F1
#
_entry.id   AF-A0A7C7UNB8-F1
#
_cell.length_a   1.000
_cell.length_b   1.000
_cell.length_c   1.000
_cell.angle_alpha   90.00
_cell.angle_beta   90.00
_cell.angle_gamma   90.00
#
_symmetry.space_group_name_H-M   'P 1'
#
loop_
_entity.id
_entity.type
_entity.pdbx_description
1 polymer ?
#
loop_
_entity_poly.entity_id
_entity_poly.type
_entity_poly.pdbx_seq_one_letter_code
_entity_poly.pdbx_strand_id
1 'polypeptide(L)'
;MSQRVRETLLIFILLCAFALRLYRLDFQDIWWDEARNIDVASRSLAVIATAREMDIHPPLYFYTLHLWMLGAGRSEFAVRFLSVFFSLLTIPLFYRFGTAIETHHAPRT
;
A
#
# COMPACT_ATOMS: atom_id res chain seq x y z
N MET A 1 19.18 11.72 20.79
CA MET A 1 18.03 10.89 21.21
C MET A 1 18.48 9.44 21.28
N SER A 2 18.14 8.68 22.32
CA SER A 2 18.57 7.28 22.41
C SER A 2 17.92 6.43 21.31
N GLN A 3 18.59 5.36 20.89
CA GLN A 3 18.08 4.45 19.87
C GLN A 3 16.68 3.92 20.24
N ARG A 4 16.49 3.54 21.51
CA ARG A 4 15.20 3.07 22.04
C ARG A 4 14.08 4.09 21.85
N VAL A 5 14.34 5.38 22.08
CA VAL A 5 13.31 6.43 21.90
C VAL A 5 12.92 6.56 20.42
N ARG A 6 13.88 6.48 19.50
CA ARG A 6 13.60 6.49 18.04
C ARG A 6 12.72 5.31 17.62
N GLU A 7 13.03 4.12 18.11
CA GLU A 7 12.27 2.89 17.82
C GLU A 7 10.85 3.00 18.38
N THR A 8 10.69 3.43 19.64
CA THR A 8 9.38 3.64 20.25
C THR A 8 8.54 4.66 19.47
N LEU A 9 9.14 5.78 19.06
CA LEU A 9 8.45 6.79 18.25
C LEU A 9 8.03 6.24 16.89
N LEU A 10 8.88 5.45 16.22
CA LEU A 10 8.53 4.84 14.94
C LEU A 10 7.39 3.84 15.07
N ILE A 11 7.41 3.00 16.12
CA ILE A 11 6.31 2.07 16.42
C ILE A 11 5.02 2.85 16.69
N PHE A 12 5.09 3.93 17.48
CA PHE A 12 3.94 4.77 17.77
C PHE A 12 3.37 5.39 16.47
N ILE A 13 4.22 5.93 15.60
CA ILE A 13 3.82 6.46 14.29
C ILE A 13 3.15 5.38 13.44
N LEU A 14 3.69 4.16 13.42
CA LEU A 14 3.11 3.04 12.68
C LEU A 14 1.72 2.66 13.20
N LEU A 15 1.56 2.56 14.52
CA LEU A 15 0.28 2.24 15.15
C LEU A 15 -0.77 3.34 14.87
N CYS A 16 -0.40 4.61 15.02
CA CYS A 16 -1.28 5.72 14.69
C CYS A 16 -1.65 5.74 13.20
N ALA A 17 -0.66 5.55 12.32
CA ALA A 17 -0.85 5.51 10.88
C ALA A 17 -1.79 4.39 10.46
N PHE A 18 -1.66 3.21 11.07
CA PHE A 18 -2.52 2.06 10.85
C PHE A 18 -3.94 2.32 11.36
N ALA A 19 -4.09 2.75 12.60
CA ALA A 19 -5.39 3.03 13.21
C ALA A 19 -6.19 4.08 12.43
N LEU A 20 -5.54 5.18 12.02
CA LEU A 20 -6.18 6.25 11.25
C LEU A 20 -6.60 5.79 9.84
N ARG A 21 -5.82 4.90 9.20
CA ARG A 21 -6.16 4.35 7.87
C ARG A 21 -7.29 3.33 7.92
N LEU A 22 -7.43 2.59 9.02
CA LEU A 22 -8.53 1.65 9.19
C LEU A 22 -9.83 2.32 9.63
N TYR A 23 -9.74 3.50 10.27
CA TYR A 23 -10.91 4.23 10.71
C TYR A 23 -11.79 4.59 9.52
N ARG A 24 -12.96 3.95 9.44
CA ARG A 24 -13.99 4.17 8.41
C ARG A 24 -13.52 3.89 6.98
N LEU A 25 -12.64 2.90 6.81
CA LEU A 25 -12.10 2.51 5.50
C LEU A 25 -13.17 2.10 4.47
N ASP A 26 -14.29 1.57 4.94
CA ASP A 26 -15.45 1.10 4.16
C ASP A 26 -16.68 2.01 4.29
N PHE A 27 -16.52 3.22 4.82
CA PHE A 27 -17.66 4.14 5.01
C PHE A 27 -18.13 4.82 3.72
N GLN A 28 -17.25 4.95 2.73
CA GLN A 28 -17.59 5.53 1.43
C GLN A 28 -17.81 4.43 0.42
N ASP A 29 -18.82 4.57 -0.43
CA ASP A 29 -19.03 3.66 -1.55
C ASP A 29 -17.80 3.62 -2.46
N ILE A 30 -17.67 2.54 -3.23
CA ILE A 30 -16.60 2.37 -4.22
C ILE A 30 -16.61 3.51 -5.24
N TRP A 31 -15.46 4.15 -5.41
CA TRP A 31 -15.26 5.19 -6.43
C TRP A 31 -15.12 4.59 -7.82
N TRP A 32 -15.28 5.43 -8.85
CA TRP A 32 -15.26 4.96 -10.25
C TRP A 32 -13.95 4.27 -10.64
N ASP A 33 -12.82 4.81 -10.23
CA ASP A 33 -11.49 4.25 -10.47
C ASP A 33 -11.24 2.97 -9.65
N GLU A 34 -11.71 2.93 -8.40
CA GLU A 34 -11.71 1.71 -7.59
C GLU A 34 -12.53 0.60 -8.24
N ALA A 35 -13.75 0.90 -8.71
CA ALA A 35 -14.61 -0.05 -9.41
C ALA A 35 -13.92 -0.58 -10.67
N ARG A 36 -13.23 0.30 -11.41
CA ARG A 36 -12.50 -0.12 -12.61
C ARG A 36 -11.35 -1.07 -12.29
N ASN A 37 -10.61 -0.78 -11.22
CA ASN A 37 -9.54 -1.65 -10.75
C ASN A 37 -10.05 -3.02 -10.29
N ILE A 38 -11.16 -3.04 -9.54
CA ILE A 38 -11.81 -4.26 -9.07
C ILE A 38 -12.35 -5.09 -10.24
N ASP A 39 -12.97 -4.47 -11.24
CA ASP A 39 -13.47 -5.14 -12.44
C ASP A 39 -12.35 -5.85 -13.20
N VAL A 40 -11.25 -5.13 -13.49
CA VAL A 40 -10.09 -5.72 -14.18
C VAL A 40 -9.48 -6.85 -13.37
N ALA A 41 -9.22 -6.61 -12.08
CA ALA A 41 -8.63 -7.62 -11.19
C ALA A 41 -9.56 -8.83 -10.94
N SER A 42 -10.86 -8.72 -11.24
CA SER A 42 -11.81 -9.82 -11.11
C SER A 42 -11.79 -10.80 -12.29
N ARG A 43 -11.13 -10.43 -13.39
CA ARG A 43 -10.93 -11.29 -14.57
C ARG A 43 -9.85 -12.35 -14.29
N SER A 44 -9.73 -13.34 -15.17
CA SER A 44 -8.63 -14.33 -15.06
C SER A 44 -7.28 -13.66 -15.33
N LEU A 45 -6.20 -14.22 -14.76
CA LEU A 45 -4.85 -13.68 -14.93
C LEU A 45 -4.47 -13.47 -16.42
N ALA A 46 -4.84 -14.41 -17.30
CA ALA A 46 -4.60 -14.29 -18.74
C ALA A 46 -5.35 -13.09 -19.37
N VAL A 47 -6.57 -12.81 -18.91
CA VAL A 47 -7.38 -11.70 -19.42
C VAL A 47 -6.91 -10.35 -18.87
N ILE A 48 -6.35 -10.30 -17.66
CA ILE A 48 -5.71 -9.10 -17.11
C ILE A 48 -4.54 -8.66 -18.00
N ALA A 49 -3.73 -9.62 -18.48
CA ALA A 49 -2.59 -9.35 -19.36
C ALA A 49 -2.96 -8.65 -20.68
N THR A 50 -4.19 -8.87 -21.15
CA THR A 50 -4.70 -8.33 -22.42
C THR A 50 -5.74 -7.23 -22.20
N ALA A 51 -5.90 -6.75 -20.96
CA ALA A 51 -6.89 -5.74 -20.62
C ALA A 51 -6.47 -4.38 -21.22
N ARG A 52 -7.41 -3.61 -21.76
CA ARG A 52 -7.12 -2.28 -22.36
C ARG A 52 -6.53 -1.30 -21.35
N GLU A 53 -6.82 -1.51 -20.07
CA GLU A 53 -6.31 -0.75 -18.94
C GLU A 53 -4.80 -0.88 -18.78
N MET A 54 -4.19 -1.88 -19.43
CA MET A 54 -2.75 -2.05 -19.55
C MET A 54 -2.06 -0.90 -20.29
N ASP A 55 -2.79 -0.19 -21.16
CA ASP A 55 -2.28 0.99 -21.87
C ASP A 55 -2.11 2.20 -20.93
N ILE A 56 -2.77 2.17 -19.77
CA ILE A 56 -2.85 3.30 -18.83
C ILE A 56 -2.16 2.99 -17.50
N HIS A 57 -2.29 1.75 -17.00
CA HIS A 57 -1.77 1.34 -15.71
C HIS A 57 -0.91 0.07 -15.82
N PRO A 58 0.29 0.04 -15.21
CA PRO A 58 1.12 -1.15 -15.18
C PRO A 58 0.42 -2.37 -14.53
N PRO A 59 0.76 -3.60 -14.95
CA PRO A 59 -0.04 -4.80 -14.65
C PRO A 59 0.02 -5.22 -13.18
N LEU A 60 1.10 -4.83 -12.49
CA LEU A 60 1.45 -5.36 -11.19
C LEU A 60 0.34 -5.14 -10.17
N TYR A 61 -0.34 -3.99 -10.21
CA TYR A 61 -1.41 -3.69 -9.29
C TYR A 61 -2.61 -4.62 -9.50
N PHE A 62 -3.04 -4.84 -10.75
CA PHE A 62 -4.17 -5.73 -11.06
C PHE A 62 -3.91 -7.18 -10.66
N TYR A 63 -2.70 -7.68 -10.91
CA TYR A 63 -2.33 -9.03 -10.47
C TYR A 63 -2.27 -9.16 -8.96
N THR A 64 -1.69 -8.17 -8.28
CA THR A 64 -1.62 -8.16 -6.83
C THR A 64 -3.02 -8.12 -6.23
N LEU A 65 -3.90 -7.28 -6.77
CA LEU A 65 -5.29 -7.17 -6.33
C LEU A 65 -6.09 -8.44 -6.63
N HIS A 66 -5.87 -9.08 -7.78
CA HIS A 66 -6.50 -10.37 -8.11
C HIS A 66 -6.16 -11.42 -7.05
N LEU A 67 -4.87 -11.63 -6.77
CA LEU A 67 -4.41 -12.60 -5.77
C LEU A 67 -4.87 -12.23 -4.36
N TRP A 68 -4.89 -10.94 -4.04
CA TRP A 68 -5.39 -10.45 -2.76
C TRP A 68 -6.87 -10.78 -2.57
N MET A 69 -7.71 -10.51 -3.57
CA MET A 69 -9.15 -10.81 -3.52
C MET A 69 -9.45 -12.31 -3.39
N LEU A 70 -8.59 -13.19 -3.91
CA LEU A 70 -8.73 -14.64 -3.73
C LEU A 70 -8.57 -15.06 -2.27
N GLY A 71 -7.70 -14.39 -1.50
CA GLY A 71 -7.45 -14.72 -0.10
C GLY A 71 -8.27 -13.90 0.90
N ALA A 72 -8.33 -12.58 0.71
CA ALA A 72 -8.97 -11.63 1.62
C ALA A 72 -10.45 -11.36 1.29
N GLY A 73 -10.92 -11.79 0.11
CA GLY A 73 -12.28 -11.55 -0.36
C GLY A 73 -12.45 -10.23 -1.13
N ARG A 74 -13.70 -9.92 -1.49
CA ARG A 74 -14.08 -8.81 -2.40
C ARG A 74 -14.87 -7.69 -1.74
N SER A 75 -15.01 -7.69 -0.41
CA SER A 75 -15.63 -6.57 0.31
C SER A 75 -14.82 -5.29 0.10
N GLU A 76 -15.46 -4.12 0.18
CA GLU A 76 -14.81 -2.82 0.04
C GLU A 76 -13.62 -2.67 1.00
N PHE A 77 -13.82 -3.08 2.26
CA PHE A 77 -12.77 -3.12 3.27
C PHE A 77 -11.56 -3.94 2.80
N ALA A 78 -11.78 -5.19 2.36
CA ALA A 78 -10.72 -6.11 1.94
C ALA A 78 -9.91 -5.55 0.76
N VAL A 79 -10.58 -5.02 -0.26
CA VAL A 79 -9.93 -4.43 -1.45
C VAL A 79 -9.07 -3.23 -1.04
N ARG A 80 -9.63 -2.31 -0.24
CA ARG A 80 -8.91 -1.11 0.22
C ARG A 80 -7.78 -1.42 1.20
N PHE A 81 -7.90 -2.50 1.96
CA PHE A 81 -6.87 -2.93 2.91
C PHE A 81 -5.53 -3.25 2.22
N LEU A 82 -5.54 -3.69 0.95
CA LEU A 82 -4.31 -3.87 0.17
C LEU A 82 -3.51 -2.56 0.09
N SER A 83 -4.19 -1.45 -0.21
CA SER A 83 -3.59 -0.12 -0.28
C SER A 83 -3.12 0.34 1.11
N VAL A 84 -3.90 0.05 2.17
CA VAL A 84 -3.49 0.33 3.55
C VAL A 84 -2.17 -0.39 3.88
N PHE A 85 -2.07 -1.67 3.56
CA PHE A 85 -0.87 -2.48 3.81
C PHE A 85 0.38 -1.87 3.16
N PHE A 86 0.34 -1.61 1.85
CA PHE A 86 1.50 -1.00 1.15
C PHE A 86 1.80 0.42 1.64
N SER A 87 0.78 1.21 1.95
CA SER A 87 0.97 2.54 2.51
C SER A 87 1.56 2.54 3.92
N LEU A 88 1.41 1.45 4.68
CA LEU A 88 2.02 1.29 6.00
C LEU A 88 3.50 0.89 5.86
N LEU A 89 3.82 0.02 4.89
CA LEU A 89 5.20 -0.38 4.56
C LEU A 89 6.07 0.78 4.08
N THR A 90 5.49 1.83 3.48
CA THR A 90 6.27 2.98 3.02
C THR A 90 6.90 3.75 4.18
N ILE A 91 6.27 3.80 5.36
CA ILE A 91 6.78 4.54 6.53
C ILE A 91 8.18 4.07 6.97
N PRO A 92 8.42 2.79 7.31
CA PRO A 92 9.74 2.33 7.71
C PRO A 92 10.75 2.39 6.56
N LEU A 93 10.30 2.21 5.31
CA LEU A 93 11.17 2.32 4.13
C LEU A 93 11.69 3.75 3.96
N PHE A 94 10.81 4.76 4.06
CA PHE A 94 11.19 6.17 4.00
C PHE A 94 12.06 6.58 5.19
N TYR A 95 11.76 6.09 6.39
CA TYR A 95 12.60 6.32 7.56
C TYR A 95 14.03 5.82 7.32
N ARG A 96 14.18 4.59 6.82
CA ARG A 96 15.49 4.02 6.48
C ARG A 96 16.17 4.80 5.36
N PHE A 97 15.43 5.19 4.33
CA PHE A 97 15.94 5.98 3.22
C PHE A 97 16.51 7.33 3.70
N GLY A 98 15.77 8.05 4.56
CA GLY A 98 16.25 9.31 5.14
C GLY A 98 17.54 9.13 5.94
N THR A 99 17.61 8.09 6.78
CA THR A 99 18.84 7.80 7.54
C THR A 99 20.02 7.42 6.64
N ALA A 100 19.77 6.72 5.53
CA ALA A 100 20.83 6.36 4.58
C ALA A 100 21.41 7.60 3.89
N ILE A 101 20.56 8.57 3.51
CA ILE A 101 21.02 9.82 2.90
C ILE A 101 21.88 10.64 3.86
N GLU A 102 21.46 10.78 5.13
CA GLU A 102 22.26 11.47 6.15
C GLU A 102 23.66 10.86 6.29
N THR A 103 23.77 9.52 6.31
CA THR A 103 25.06 8.85 6.42
C THR A 103 25.97 9.07 5.21
N HIS A 104 25.40 9.30 4.01
CA HIS A 104 26.16 9.57 2.80
C HIS A 104 26.64 11.02 2.66
N HIS A 105 25.96 11.98 3.30
CA HIS A 105 26.35 13.40 3.31
C HIS A 105 27.27 13.78 4.47
N ALA A 106 27.59 12.85 5.39
CA ALA A 106 28.59 13.11 6.42
C ALA A 106 29.95 13.38 5.77
N PRO A 107 30.59 14.55 6.02
CA PRO A 107 31.90 14.84 5.46
C PRO A 107 32.89 13.75 5.89
N ARG A 108 33.55 13.13 4.91
CA ARG A 108 34.68 12.24 5.14
C ARG A 108 35.87 13.12 5.55
N THR A 109 36.00 13.41 6.84
CA THR A 109 37.25 13.91 7.44
C THR A 109 37.99 12.75 8.06
#